data_AF-A0A7Y8LR66-F1
#
_entry.id   AF-A0A7Y8LR66-F1
#
_cell.length_a   1.000
_cell.length_b   1.000
_cell.length_c   1.000
_cell.angle_alpha   90.00
_cell.angle_beta   90.00
_cell.angle_gamma   90.00
#
_symmetry.space_group_name_H-M   'P 1'
#
loop_
_entity.id
_entity.type
_entity.pdbx_description
1 polymer ?
#
loop_
_entity_poly.entity_id
_entity_poly.type
_entity_poly.pdbx_seq_one_letter_code
_entity_poly.pdbx_strand_id
1 'polypeptide(L)'
;MKINSRYPFLIVVLLFSISLPTLSHSTPEYAEQTGFECQRCHVDLTGGKLTKTGEDFREDLKTKGPYQPLRPIQKVIRLILGYIHLITAIAWFGTILYVHILLKPAYAAKGLPKGELILGWLSITILTITGILLTIARIPAWQAFYTTRFGILLGIKILLFMIMVSTAVTVTFLIGPKLRKSSSSGLPQSKDRLALEELSRFDGKEGRPAYFAYHGKIYDVSSSRHWKDGTHFKKHHAGYDLTDLLETAPHGEEKVLQMPQAGELASLEKRAEKSSREKIFYFMAYMNLIFVFLITFIIALWRWG
;
A
#
# COMPACT_ATOMS: atom_id res chain seq x y z
N MET A 1 48.27 -5.57 5.58
CA MET A 1 47.12 -4.66 5.32
C MET A 1 46.64 -4.15 6.68
N LYS A 2 46.93 -2.89 7.02
CA LYS A 2 46.61 -2.28 8.33
C LYS A 2 45.14 -1.88 8.35
N ILE A 3 44.37 -2.44 9.28
CA ILE A 3 42.96 -2.08 9.50
C ILE A 3 42.93 -0.72 10.18
N ASN A 4 42.41 0.28 9.47
CA ASN A 4 42.36 1.67 9.91
C ASN A 4 41.19 1.85 10.89
N SER A 5 41.51 2.12 12.16
CA SER A 5 40.56 2.38 13.25
C SER A 5 39.95 3.78 13.11
N ARG A 6 38.78 3.88 12.47
CA ARG A 6 37.99 5.13 12.38
C ARG A 6 36.73 5.15 13.24
N TYR A 7 36.53 4.15 14.10
CA TYR A 7 35.31 4.00 14.89
C TYR A 7 35.31 4.55 16.33
N PRO A 8 36.42 4.95 16.99
CA PRO A 8 36.31 5.43 18.38
C PRO A 8 35.68 6.83 18.47
N PHE A 9 35.85 7.69 17.46
CA PHE A 9 35.26 9.04 17.45
C PHE A 9 33.74 9.02 17.23
N LEU A 10 33.23 8.09 16.41
CA LEU A 10 31.79 7.95 16.15
C LEU A 10 31.03 7.45 17.39
N ILE A 11 31.66 6.59 18.20
CA ILE A 11 31.10 6.10 19.47
C ILE A 11 31.05 7.21 20.52
N VAL A 12 32.06 8.09 20.57
CA VAL A 12 32.07 9.26 21.48
C VAL A 12 30.97 10.28 21.12
N VAL A 13 30.70 10.51 19.83
CA VAL A 13 29.58 11.36 19.36
C VAL A 13 28.22 10.71 19.65
N LEU A 14 28.11 9.39 19.53
CA LEU A 14 26.90 8.64 19.90
C LEU A 14 26.63 8.68 21.41
N LEU A 15 27.68 8.62 22.25
CA LEU A 15 27.57 8.69 23.71
C LEU A 15 27.22 10.11 24.22
N PHE A 16 27.70 11.17 23.55
CA PHE A 16 27.36 12.55 23.90
C PHE A 16 25.93 12.95 23.47
N SER A 17 25.39 12.30 22.44
CA SER A 17 23.99 12.49 22.00
C SER A 17 22.97 11.80 22.93
N ILE A 18 23.42 10.86 23.76
CA ILE A 18 22.60 10.14 24.76
C ILE A 18 22.46 10.97 26.06
N SER A 19 23.23 12.06 26.21
CA SER A 19 23.26 12.90 27.42
C SER A 19 22.45 14.20 27.33
N LEU A 20 21.69 14.42 26.25
CA LEU A 20 20.79 15.57 26.17
C LEU A 20 19.54 15.29 27.03
N PRO A 21 19.22 16.15 28.02
CA PRO A 21 18.06 15.95 28.87
C PRO A 21 16.77 15.98 28.03
N THR A 22 15.88 15.03 28.31
CA THR A 22 14.57 14.91 27.68
C THR A 22 13.66 16.09 28.03
N LEU A 23 12.99 16.65 27.02
CA LEU A 23 11.93 17.65 27.18
C LEU A 23 10.84 17.14 28.13
N SER A 24 10.64 17.86 29.24
CA SER A 24 9.53 17.67 30.18
C SER A 24 8.22 18.18 29.58
N HIS A 25 7.11 17.47 29.79
CA HIS A 25 5.75 17.86 29.40
C HIS A 25 5.13 18.93 30.32
N SER A 26 5.95 19.84 30.82
CA SER A 26 5.55 21.12 31.38
C SER A 26 6.06 22.17 30.40
N THR A 27 5.39 22.31 29.26
CA THR A 27 5.86 23.23 28.21
C THR A 27 5.75 24.67 28.75
N PRO A 28 6.75 25.53 28.49
CA PRO A 28 6.73 26.92 28.94
C PRO A 28 5.43 27.64 28.59
N GLU A 29 4.87 27.35 27.41
CA GLU A 29 3.64 27.97 26.90
C GLU A 29 2.40 27.60 27.73
N TYR A 30 2.35 26.39 28.31
CA TYR A 30 1.25 25.99 29.20
C TYR A 30 1.41 26.63 30.58
N ALA A 31 2.64 26.73 31.08
CA ALA A 31 2.92 27.40 32.35
C ALA A 31 2.67 28.92 32.26
N GLU A 32 3.04 29.55 31.14
CA GLU A 32 2.85 30.97 30.86
C GLU A 32 1.37 31.36 30.81
N GLN A 33 0.52 30.51 30.22
CA GLN A 33 -0.94 30.71 30.21
C GLN A 33 -1.58 30.74 31.62
N THR A 34 -0.93 30.15 32.62
CA THR A 34 -1.43 30.19 34.00
C THR A 34 -1.11 31.50 34.73
N GLY A 35 -0.13 32.27 34.24
CA GLY A 35 0.34 33.50 34.88
C GLY A 35 0.98 33.30 36.26
N PHE A 36 1.27 32.06 36.67
CA PHE A 36 1.85 31.75 37.97
C PHE A 36 3.31 31.34 37.86
N GLU A 37 4.13 31.76 38.84
CA GLU A 37 5.52 31.33 38.96
C GLU A 37 5.62 29.84 39.34
N CYS A 38 6.69 29.16 38.88
CA CYS A 38 6.92 27.74 39.12
C CYS A 38 6.91 27.35 40.61
N GLN A 39 7.34 28.25 41.50
CA GLN A 39 7.35 28.06 42.96
C GLN A 39 5.96 27.90 43.57
N ARG A 40 4.90 28.30 42.86
CA ARG A 40 3.53 28.08 43.31
C ARG A 40 3.18 26.61 43.38
N CYS A 41 3.71 25.80 42.46
CA CYS A 41 3.45 24.36 42.36
C CYS A 41 4.60 23.50 42.88
N HIS A 42 5.85 23.96 42.75
CA HIS A 42 7.05 23.23 43.16
C HIS A 42 7.81 23.95 44.27
N VAL A 43 8.41 23.21 45.18
CA VAL A 43 9.24 23.77 46.25
C VAL A 43 10.53 24.39 45.70
N ASP A 44 11.02 23.88 44.56
CA ASP A 44 12.22 24.34 43.89
C ASP A 44 11.87 24.93 42.51
N LEU A 45 12.62 25.97 42.10
CA LEU A 45 12.51 26.63 40.80
C LEU A 45 12.82 25.71 39.61
N THR A 46 13.64 24.69 39.85
CA THR A 46 14.02 23.67 38.87
C THR A 46 13.02 22.50 38.80
N GLY A 47 11.95 22.54 39.60
CA GLY A 47 10.96 21.47 39.74
C GLY A 47 11.31 20.50 40.86
N GLY A 48 10.45 19.49 41.10
CA GLY A 48 10.66 18.51 42.17
C GLY A 48 9.46 18.40 43.10
N LYS A 49 9.71 18.29 44.42
CA LYS A 49 8.66 18.11 45.44
C LYS A 49 7.60 19.19 45.28
N LEU A 50 6.32 18.79 45.28
CA LEU A 50 5.21 19.71 45.15
C LEU A 50 5.04 20.50 46.46
N THR A 51 4.66 21.78 46.32
CA THR A 51 4.13 22.55 47.44
C THR A 51 2.76 21.97 47.83
N LYS A 52 2.24 22.35 49.00
CA LYS A 52 0.88 21.98 49.39
C LYS A 52 -0.15 22.42 48.35
N THR A 53 0.00 23.62 47.77
CA THR A 53 -0.86 24.09 46.67
C THR A 53 -0.75 23.21 45.42
N GLY A 54 0.45 22.75 45.07
CA GLY A 54 0.66 21.81 43.97
C GLY A 54 0.09 20.42 44.24
N GLU A 55 0.18 19.94 45.49
CA GLU A 55 -0.45 18.68 45.93
C GLU A 55 -1.97 18.80 45.91
N ASP A 56 -2.51 19.88 46.46
CA ASP A 56 -3.94 20.16 46.48
C ASP A 56 -4.49 20.30 45.06
N PHE A 57 -3.77 20.97 44.15
CA PHE A 57 -4.14 21.02 42.73
C PHE A 57 -4.12 19.63 42.07
N ARG A 58 -3.13 18.79 42.40
CA ARG A 58 -3.05 17.40 41.91
C ARG A 58 -4.21 16.54 42.45
N GLU A 59 -4.59 16.71 43.71
CA GLU A 59 -5.76 16.03 44.31
C GLU A 59 -7.09 16.62 43.79
N ASP A 60 -7.15 17.92 43.53
CA ASP A 60 -8.28 18.61 42.91
C ASP A 60 -8.48 18.11 41.47
N LEU A 61 -7.41 17.86 40.71
CA LEU A 61 -7.49 17.22 39.39
C LEU A 61 -8.02 15.78 39.45
N LYS A 62 -7.79 15.05 40.55
CA LYS A 62 -8.39 13.72 40.76
C LYS A 62 -9.87 13.79 41.13
N THR A 63 -10.33 14.89 41.74
CA THR A 63 -11.68 15.05 42.28
C THR A 63 -12.62 15.85 41.37
N LYS A 64 -12.12 16.85 40.62
CA LYS A 64 -12.87 17.73 39.70
C LYS A 64 -12.73 17.38 38.20
N GLY A 65 -11.86 16.45 37.80
CA GLY A 65 -11.55 16.17 36.40
C GLY A 65 -11.30 14.68 36.05
N PRO A 66 -11.26 14.32 34.76
CA PRO A 66 -11.39 12.95 34.21
C PRO A 66 -10.17 12.04 34.42
N TYR A 67 -9.27 12.36 35.36
CA TYR A 67 -8.06 11.58 35.62
C TYR A 67 -8.28 10.58 36.76
N GLN A 68 -8.61 9.34 36.41
CA GLN A 68 -8.56 8.22 37.35
C GLN A 68 -7.25 7.44 37.21
N PRO A 69 -6.39 7.40 38.24
CA PRO A 69 -5.16 6.61 38.16
C PRO A 69 -5.49 5.12 38.01
N LEU A 70 -4.95 4.48 36.97
CA LEU A 70 -5.17 3.07 36.69
C LEU A 70 -4.72 2.20 37.87
N ARG A 71 -5.53 1.20 38.24
CA ARG A 71 -5.16 0.15 39.20
C ARG A 71 -3.94 -0.63 38.69
N PRO A 72 -3.11 -1.23 39.57
CA PRO A 72 -1.94 -2.00 39.15
C PRO A 72 -2.23 -3.05 38.07
N ILE A 73 -3.35 -3.77 38.21
CA ILE A 73 -3.77 -4.79 37.22
C ILE A 73 -4.12 -4.17 35.86
N GLN A 74 -4.74 -2.99 35.83
CA GLN A 74 -5.06 -2.28 34.59
C GLN A 74 -3.79 -1.79 33.88
N LYS A 75 -2.74 -1.43 34.63
CA LYS A 75 -1.43 -1.11 34.06
C LYS A 75 -0.79 -2.31 33.37
N VAL A 76 -0.88 -3.50 33.98
CA VAL A 76 -0.38 -4.76 33.39
C VAL A 76 -1.17 -5.11 32.12
N ILE A 77 -2.51 -5.06 32.16
CA ILE A 77 -3.36 -5.32 30.99
C ILE A 77 -3.02 -4.34 29.85
N ARG A 78 -2.88 -3.05 30.16
CA ARG A 78 -2.50 -2.03 29.16
C ARG A 78 -1.13 -2.32 28.55
N LEU A 79 -0.17 -2.78 29.35
CA LEU A 79 1.16 -3.16 28.85
C LEU A 79 1.08 -4.35 27.89
N ILE A 80 0.33 -5.39 28.26
CA ILE A 80 0.13 -6.58 27.41
C ILE A 80 -0.53 -6.20 26.08
N LEU A 81 -1.63 -5.43 26.13
CA LEU A 81 -2.32 -4.94 24.94
C LEU A 81 -1.41 -4.07 24.07
N GLY A 82 -0.63 -3.19 24.69
CA GLY A 82 0.35 -2.35 24.00
C GLY A 82 1.44 -3.17 23.31
N TYR A 83 1.94 -4.21 23.97
CA TYR A 83 2.94 -5.12 23.43
C TYR A 83 2.39 -5.90 22.23
N ILE A 84 1.20 -6.50 22.36
CA ILE A 84 0.51 -7.20 21.27
C ILE A 84 0.28 -6.25 20.08
N HIS A 85 -0.23 -5.04 20.33
CA HIS A 85 -0.43 -4.05 19.27
C HIS A 85 0.87 -3.72 18.54
N LEU A 86 1.97 -3.54 19.27
CA LEU A 86 3.27 -3.19 18.70
C LEU A 86 3.85 -4.31 17.83
N ILE A 87 3.87 -5.55 18.32
CA ILE A 87 4.42 -6.67 17.54
C ILE A 87 3.59 -6.92 16.28
N THR A 88 2.27 -6.81 16.37
CA THR A 88 1.38 -6.94 15.21
C THR A 88 1.59 -5.78 14.23
N ALA A 89 1.81 -4.56 14.72
CA ALA A 89 2.08 -3.41 13.85
C ALA A 89 3.38 -3.60 13.06
N ILE A 90 4.42 -4.15 13.70
CA ILE A 90 5.69 -4.48 13.03
C ILE A 90 5.47 -5.54 11.95
N ALA A 91 4.74 -6.62 12.27
CA ALA A 91 4.42 -7.67 11.30
C ALA A 91 3.62 -7.12 10.10
N TRP A 92 2.57 -6.34 10.38
CA TRP A 92 1.72 -5.72 9.35
C TRP A 92 2.49 -4.77 8.45
N PHE A 93 3.32 -3.89 9.04
CA PHE A 93 4.22 -3.01 8.31
C PHE A 93 5.17 -3.80 7.41
N GLY A 94 5.76 -4.88 7.95
CA GLY A 94 6.63 -5.79 7.22
C GLY A 94 5.93 -6.44 6.03
N THR A 95 4.70 -6.94 6.20
CA THR A 95 3.90 -7.52 5.11
C THR A 95 3.60 -6.48 4.04
N ILE A 96 3.26 -5.24 4.40
CA ILE A 96 3.04 -4.16 3.43
C ILE A 96 4.32 -3.91 2.62
N LEU A 97 5.48 -3.78 3.25
CA LEU A 97 6.74 -3.59 2.53
C LEU A 97 7.09 -4.79 1.65
N TYR A 98 6.96 -6.00 2.18
CA TYR A 98 7.25 -7.24 1.47
C TYR A 98 6.40 -7.36 0.19
N VAL A 99 5.08 -7.18 0.30
CA VAL A 99 4.17 -7.31 -0.84
C VAL A 99 4.43 -6.21 -1.89
N HIS A 100 4.61 -4.95 -1.48
CA HIS A 100 4.66 -3.85 -2.44
C HIS A 100 6.06 -3.61 -3.03
N ILE A 101 7.13 -3.89 -2.29
CA ILE A 101 8.50 -3.67 -2.75
C ILE A 101 9.09 -4.95 -3.33
N LEU A 102 8.98 -6.09 -2.63
CA LEU A 102 9.65 -7.34 -3.04
C LEU A 102 8.83 -8.12 -4.06
N LEU A 103 7.53 -8.31 -3.84
CA LEU A 103 6.68 -9.04 -4.79
C LEU A 103 6.29 -8.18 -6.01
N LYS A 104 6.38 -6.85 -5.92
CA LYS A 104 5.89 -5.85 -6.88
C LYS A 104 4.37 -5.86 -7.06
N PRO A 105 3.72 -4.70 -7.31
CA PRO A 105 2.26 -4.63 -7.47
C PRO A 105 1.70 -5.48 -8.62
N ALA A 106 2.47 -5.67 -9.70
CA ALA A 106 2.08 -6.53 -10.82
C ALA A 106 1.91 -8.01 -10.43
N TYR A 107 2.65 -8.51 -9.42
CA TYR A 107 2.46 -9.86 -8.92
C TYR A 107 1.16 -9.95 -8.09
N ALA A 108 0.89 -8.96 -7.24
CA ALA A 108 -0.34 -8.88 -6.45
C ALA A 108 -1.61 -8.81 -7.33
N ALA A 109 -1.52 -8.21 -8.52
CA ALA A 109 -2.61 -8.16 -9.49
C ALA A 109 -3.02 -9.55 -10.03
N LYS A 110 -2.14 -10.55 -9.94
CA LYS A 110 -2.44 -11.96 -10.30
C LYS A 110 -3.02 -12.77 -9.14
N GLY A 111 -3.10 -12.19 -7.95
CA GLY A 111 -3.50 -12.83 -6.71
C GLY A 111 -2.33 -12.99 -5.74
N LEU A 112 -2.59 -12.72 -4.46
CA LEU A 112 -1.60 -12.84 -3.40
C LEU A 112 -1.50 -14.29 -2.89
N PRO A 113 -0.31 -14.73 -2.44
CA PRO A 113 -0.17 -15.99 -1.73
C PRO A 113 -1.10 -16.03 -0.51
N LYS A 114 -1.70 -17.19 -0.23
CA LYS A 114 -2.66 -17.35 0.88
C LYS A 114 -2.06 -16.94 2.23
N GLY A 115 -0.77 -17.25 2.46
CA GLY A 115 -0.07 -16.91 3.70
C GLY A 115 -0.04 -15.41 3.98
N GLU A 116 0.39 -14.61 3.00
CA GLU A 116 0.46 -13.15 3.12
C GLU A 116 -0.93 -12.53 3.34
N LEU A 117 -1.95 -13.04 2.63
CA LEU A 117 -3.32 -12.58 2.79
C LEU A 117 -3.85 -12.87 4.20
N ILE A 118 -3.64 -14.09 4.72
CA ILE A 118 -4.05 -14.48 6.07
C ILE A 118 -3.34 -13.60 7.11
N LEU A 119 -2.02 -13.42 6.97
CA LEU A 119 -1.22 -12.61 7.88
C LEU A 119 -1.69 -11.15 7.89
N GLY A 120 -2.01 -10.59 6.72
CA GLY A 120 -2.55 -9.25 6.58
C GLY A 120 -3.89 -9.07 7.32
N TRP A 121 -4.86 -9.95 7.09
CA TRP A 121 -6.19 -9.87 7.73
C TRP A 121 -6.17 -10.11 9.23
N LEU A 122 -5.37 -11.09 9.68
CA LEU A 122 -5.16 -11.34 11.10
C LEU A 122 -4.57 -10.09 11.78
N SER A 123 -3.57 -9.47 11.15
CA SER A 123 -2.95 -8.26 11.68
C SER A 123 -3.90 -7.07 11.75
N ILE A 124 -4.68 -6.83 10.69
CA ILE A 124 -5.71 -5.77 10.67
C ILE A 124 -6.71 -5.96 11.82
N THR A 125 -7.16 -7.19 12.05
CA THR A 125 -8.14 -7.51 13.10
C THR A 125 -7.56 -7.24 14.49
N ILE A 126 -6.36 -7.75 14.77
CA ILE A 126 -5.69 -7.57 16.06
C ILE A 126 -5.40 -6.08 16.30
N LEU A 127 -4.88 -5.35 15.30
CA LEU A 127 -4.59 -3.92 15.41
C LEU A 127 -5.84 -3.08 15.68
N THR A 128 -6.96 -3.43 15.04
CA THR A 128 -8.24 -2.74 15.25
C THR A 128 -8.72 -2.94 16.69
N ILE A 129 -8.79 -4.19 17.17
CA ILE A 129 -9.28 -4.52 18.52
C ILE A 129 -8.36 -3.89 19.58
N THR A 130 -7.06 -4.16 19.50
CA THR A 130 -6.09 -3.63 20.46
C THR A 130 -6.00 -2.10 20.41
N GLY A 131 -6.10 -1.50 19.22
CA GLY A 131 -6.11 -0.05 19.03
C GLY A 131 -7.31 0.63 19.68
N ILE A 132 -8.52 0.05 19.53
CA ILE A 132 -9.73 0.54 20.20
C ILE A 132 -9.56 0.47 21.73
N LEU A 133 -9.15 -0.68 22.25
CA LEU A 133 -8.96 -0.88 23.69
C LEU A 133 -7.92 0.09 24.28
N LEU A 134 -6.79 0.29 23.59
CA LEU A 134 -5.75 1.23 24.01
C LEU A 134 -6.21 2.68 23.92
N THR A 135 -7.02 3.02 22.92
CA THR A 135 -7.59 4.37 22.76
C THR A 135 -8.54 4.70 23.90
N ILE A 136 -9.48 3.79 24.22
CA ILE A 136 -10.40 3.94 25.35
C ILE A 136 -9.63 4.03 26.67
N ALA A 137 -8.58 3.22 26.85
CA ALA A 137 -7.75 3.25 28.05
C ALA A 137 -6.89 4.52 28.18
N ARG A 138 -6.73 5.30 27.10
CA ARG A 138 -5.88 6.50 27.07
C ARG A 138 -6.67 7.81 27.06
N ILE A 139 -7.85 7.84 26.43
CA ILE A 139 -8.67 9.05 26.25
C ILE A 139 -9.97 8.89 27.03
N PRO A 140 -10.07 9.49 28.22
CA PRO A 140 -11.23 9.31 29.11
C PRO A 140 -12.45 10.13 28.68
N ALA A 141 -12.29 11.12 27.80
CA ALA A 141 -13.37 12.00 27.36
C ALA A 141 -13.27 12.31 25.86
N TRP A 142 -14.42 12.33 25.19
CA TRP A 142 -14.52 12.66 23.76
C TRP A 142 -13.91 14.02 23.39
N GLN A 143 -14.02 15.00 24.29
CA GLN A 143 -13.47 16.34 24.06
C GLN A 143 -11.95 16.31 23.87
N ALA A 144 -11.26 15.51 24.68
CA ALA A 144 -9.80 15.38 24.61
C ALA A 144 -9.32 14.81 23.27
N PHE A 145 -10.19 14.14 22.52
CA PHE A 145 -9.85 13.60 21.20
C PHE A 145 -9.63 14.69 20.15
N TYR A 146 -10.36 15.81 20.19
CA TYR A 146 -10.27 16.86 19.18
C TYR A 146 -9.63 18.16 19.68
N THR A 147 -9.52 18.36 21.00
CA THR A 147 -8.87 19.55 21.55
C THR A 147 -7.38 19.36 21.84
N THR A 148 -6.92 18.12 22.04
CA THR A 148 -5.53 17.85 22.38
C THR A 148 -4.71 17.46 21.16
N ARG A 149 -3.44 17.89 21.12
CA ARG A 149 -2.48 17.47 20.07
C ARG A 149 -2.40 15.94 19.95
N PHE A 150 -2.39 15.23 21.07
CA PHE A 150 -2.37 13.77 21.10
C PHE A 150 -3.61 13.18 20.40
N GLY A 151 -4.80 13.66 20.76
CA GLY A 151 -6.07 13.22 20.19
C GLY A 151 -6.16 13.49 18.69
N ILE A 152 -5.78 14.69 18.24
CA ILE A 152 -5.81 15.07 16.83
C ILE A 152 -4.90 14.14 15.99
N LEU A 153 -3.65 13.95 16.43
CA LEU A 153 -2.72 13.05 15.78
C LEU A 153 -3.22 11.58 15.79
N LEU A 154 -3.91 11.16 16.86
CA LEU A 154 -4.53 9.83 16.93
C LEU A 154 -5.68 9.70 15.94
N GLY A 155 -6.52 10.73 15.82
CA GLY A 155 -7.58 10.79 14.84
C GLY A 155 -7.06 10.69 13.41
N ILE A 156 -5.99 11.42 13.08
CA ILE A 156 -5.35 11.33 11.76
C ILE A 156 -4.80 9.90 11.53
N LYS A 157 -4.13 9.30 12.52
CA LYS A 157 -3.64 7.92 12.42
C LYS A 157 -4.78 6.93 12.17
N ILE A 158 -5.88 7.04 12.91
CA ILE A 158 -7.06 6.18 12.76
C ILE A 158 -7.66 6.35 11.37
N LEU A 159 -7.80 7.59 10.89
CA LEU A 159 -8.32 7.87 9.55
C LEU A 159 -7.47 7.22 8.46
N LEU A 160 -6.14 7.39 8.51
CA LEU A 160 -5.22 6.75 7.57
C LEU A 160 -5.35 5.22 7.59
N PHE A 161 -5.38 4.64 8.79
CA PHE A 161 -5.55 3.19 8.95
C PHE A 161 -6.88 2.71 8.36
N MET A 162 -7.98 3.43 8.60
CA MET A 162 -9.29 3.09 8.04
C MET A 162 -9.30 3.12 6.52
N ILE A 163 -8.68 4.12 5.88
CA ILE A 163 -8.56 4.17 4.42
C ILE A 163 -7.79 2.95 3.92
N MET A 164 -6.66 2.61 4.55
CA MET A 164 -5.87 1.42 4.17
C MET A 164 -6.69 0.13 4.29
N VAL A 165 -7.42 -0.06 5.39
CA VAL A 165 -8.30 -1.23 5.59
C VAL A 165 -9.41 -1.26 4.55
N SER A 166 -10.07 -0.13 4.26
CA SER A 166 -11.10 -0.05 3.21
C SER A 166 -10.55 -0.46 1.84
N THR A 167 -9.35 0.01 1.46
CA THR A 167 -8.75 -0.45 0.19
C THR A 167 -8.45 -1.94 0.19
N ALA A 168 -7.98 -2.51 1.30
CA ALA A 168 -7.75 -3.95 1.43
C ALA A 168 -9.05 -4.77 1.32
N VAL A 169 -10.15 -4.31 1.92
CA VAL A 169 -11.49 -4.90 1.78
C VAL A 169 -11.91 -4.88 0.31
N THR A 170 -11.85 -3.72 -0.34
CA THR A 170 -12.24 -3.55 -1.74
C THR A 170 -11.43 -4.46 -2.67
N VAL A 171 -10.11 -4.51 -2.50
CA VAL A 171 -9.24 -5.35 -3.33
C VAL A 171 -9.53 -6.83 -3.12
N THR A 172 -9.66 -7.27 -1.86
CA THR A 172 -9.81 -8.69 -1.53
C THR A 172 -11.19 -9.23 -1.91
N PHE A 173 -12.25 -8.50 -1.59
CA PHE A 173 -13.62 -9.00 -1.70
C PHE A 173 -14.37 -8.52 -2.93
N LEU A 174 -14.05 -7.35 -3.48
CA LEU A 174 -14.75 -6.81 -4.65
C LEU A 174 -13.96 -7.04 -5.94
N ILE A 175 -12.67 -6.72 -5.94
CA ILE A 175 -11.83 -6.80 -7.14
C ILE A 175 -11.35 -8.25 -7.38
N GLY A 176 -10.89 -8.94 -6.33
CA GLY A 176 -10.37 -10.31 -6.42
C GLY A 176 -11.32 -11.31 -7.11
N PRO A 177 -12.58 -11.45 -6.66
CA PRO A 177 -13.54 -12.37 -7.27
C PRO A 177 -13.89 -11.99 -8.72
N LYS A 178 -14.00 -10.68 -9.01
CA LYS A 178 -14.30 -10.18 -10.36
C LYS A 178 -13.18 -10.53 -11.36
N LEU A 179 -11.92 -10.44 -10.93
CA LEU A 179 -10.77 -10.84 -11.76
C LEU A 179 -10.76 -12.35 -12.05
N ARG A 180 -11.04 -13.17 -11.03
CA ARG A 180 -11.11 -14.63 -11.21
C ARG A 180 -12.24 -15.04 -12.17
N LYS A 181 -13.40 -14.38 -12.08
CA LYS A 181 -14.56 -14.63 -12.97
C LYS A 181 -14.33 -14.16 -14.41
N SER A 182 -13.62 -13.04 -14.60
CA SER A 182 -13.25 -12.52 -15.94
C SER A 182 -12.18 -13.38 -16.64
N SER A 183 -11.27 -13.99 -15.89
CA SER A 183 -10.28 -14.91 -16.45
C SER A 183 -10.83 -16.31 -16.73
N SER A 184 -11.95 -16.69 -16.09
CA SER A 184 -12.64 -17.97 -16.29
C SER A 184 -13.84 -17.88 -17.24
N SER A 185 -14.20 -16.68 -17.73
CA SER A 185 -15.18 -16.54 -18.80
C SER A 185 -14.49 -16.85 -20.13
N GLY A 186 -14.30 -18.14 -20.39
CA GLY A 186 -14.39 -18.65 -21.76
C GLY A 186 -15.82 -18.40 -22.24
N LEU A 187 -16.10 -17.17 -22.67
CA LEU A 187 -17.24 -16.94 -23.56
C LEU A 187 -17.01 -17.84 -24.78
N PRO A 188 -18.07 -18.44 -25.35
CA PRO A 188 -17.93 -19.15 -26.60
C PRO A 188 -17.28 -18.16 -27.58
N GLN A 189 -16.13 -18.52 -28.13
CA GLN A 189 -15.59 -17.82 -29.29
C GLN A 189 -16.74 -17.69 -30.28
N SER A 190 -17.25 -16.47 -30.46
CA SER A 190 -17.87 -16.15 -31.72
C SER A 190 -16.82 -16.50 -32.77
N LYS A 191 -17.22 -17.27 -33.78
CA LYS A 191 -16.35 -17.75 -34.87
C LYS A 191 -15.46 -16.66 -35.48
N ASP A 192 -15.81 -15.39 -35.26
CA ASP A 192 -15.21 -14.17 -35.79
C ASP A 192 -14.18 -13.48 -34.86
N ARG A 193 -13.81 -14.03 -33.68
CA ARG A 193 -12.84 -13.39 -32.76
C ARG A 193 -11.73 -14.36 -32.32
N LEU A 194 -10.46 -14.05 -32.60
CA LEU A 194 -9.30 -14.88 -32.26
C LEU A 194 -8.31 -14.13 -31.35
N ALA A 195 -7.74 -14.84 -30.36
CA ALA A 195 -6.63 -14.33 -29.57
C ALA A 195 -5.29 -14.42 -30.33
N LEU A 196 -4.26 -13.68 -29.90
CA LEU A 196 -2.95 -13.70 -30.57
C LEU A 196 -2.28 -15.08 -30.49
N GLU A 197 -2.44 -15.77 -29.35
CA GLU A 197 -1.96 -17.14 -29.14
C GLU A 197 -2.69 -18.18 -30.01
N GLU A 198 -3.89 -17.83 -30.47
CA GLU A 198 -4.67 -18.67 -31.38
C GLU A 198 -4.35 -18.34 -32.83
N LEU A 199 -4.11 -17.06 -33.13
CA LEU A 199 -3.65 -16.58 -34.43
C LEU A 199 -2.37 -17.30 -34.86
N SER A 200 -1.44 -17.57 -33.93
CA SER A 200 -0.17 -18.27 -34.24
C SER A 200 -0.35 -19.70 -34.78
N ARG A 201 -1.55 -20.29 -34.67
CA ARG A 201 -1.87 -21.60 -35.25
C ARG A 201 -2.25 -21.52 -36.73
N PHE A 202 -2.53 -20.32 -37.23
CA PHE A 202 -2.87 -20.03 -38.63
C PHE A 202 -1.63 -19.51 -39.36
N ASP A 203 -0.57 -20.30 -39.32
CA ASP A 203 0.77 -19.97 -39.81
C ASP A 203 1.01 -20.33 -41.27
N GLY A 204 0.01 -20.85 -41.99
CA GLY A 204 0.13 -21.23 -43.40
C GLY A 204 1.01 -22.45 -43.69
N LYS A 205 1.53 -23.15 -42.67
CA LYS A 205 2.44 -24.29 -42.83
C LYS A 205 1.69 -25.61 -42.76
N GLU A 206 2.23 -26.64 -43.40
CA GLU A 206 1.69 -28.01 -43.34
C GLU A 206 0.20 -28.07 -43.76
N GLY A 207 -0.21 -27.22 -44.69
CA GLY A 207 -1.60 -27.14 -45.18
C GLY A 207 -2.56 -26.40 -44.26
N ARG A 208 -2.09 -25.79 -43.16
CA ARG A 208 -2.90 -24.93 -42.30
C ARG A 208 -3.24 -23.60 -43.00
N PRO A 209 -4.36 -22.93 -42.67
CA PRO A 209 -4.66 -21.59 -43.18
C PRO A 209 -3.60 -20.57 -42.74
N ALA A 210 -3.44 -19.50 -43.51
CA ALA A 210 -2.48 -18.43 -43.26
C ALA A 210 -3.21 -17.13 -42.93
N TYR A 211 -3.22 -16.72 -41.66
CA TYR A 211 -3.87 -15.49 -41.20
C TYR A 211 -2.85 -14.53 -40.61
N PHE A 212 -3.09 -13.22 -40.68
CA PHE A 212 -2.33 -12.23 -39.91
C PHE A 212 -3.27 -11.16 -39.37
N ALA A 213 -2.83 -10.40 -38.37
CA ALA A 213 -3.58 -9.28 -37.85
C ALA A 213 -3.00 -7.93 -38.29
N TYR A 214 -3.89 -6.98 -38.57
CA TYR A 214 -3.57 -5.58 -38.86
C TYR A 214 -4.63 -4.67 -38.26
N HIS A 215 -4.22 -3.73 -37.41
CA HIS A 215 -5.09 -2.80 -36.68
C HIS A 215 -6.30 -3.48 -36.01
N GLY A 216 -6.06 -4.63 -35.36
CA GLY A 216 -7.11 -5.34 -34.62
C GLY A 216 -8.07 -6.16 -35.48
N LYS A 217 -7.88 -6.21 -36.80
CA LYS A 217 -8.62 -7.09 -37.72
C LYS A 217 -7.74 -8.24 -38.17
N ILE A 218 -8.34 -9.39 -38.43
CA ILE A 218 -7.65 -10.59 -38.91
C ILE A 218 -8.01 -10.80 -40.37
N TYR A 219 -6.99 -10.99 -41.19
CA TYR A 219 -7.11 -11.16 -42.64
C TYR A 219 -6.67 -12.57 -43.03
N ASP A 220 -7.44 -13.21 -43.91
CA ASP A 220 -7.12 -14.50 -44.50
C ASP A 220 -6.32 -14.31 -45.80
N VAL A 221 -5.10 -14.82 -45.81
CA VAL A 221 -4.19 -14.81 -46.97
C VAL A 221 -3.87 -16.19 -47.51
N SER A 222 -4.64 -17.21 -47.12
CA SER A 222 -4.43 -18.60 -47.54
C SER A 222 -4.47 -18.78 -49.06
N SER A 223 -5.24 -17.96 -49.77
CA SER A 223 -5.36 -17.98 -51.23
C SER A 223 -4.37 -17.06 -51.96
N SER A 224 -3.56 -16.28 -51.23
CA SER A 224 -2.67 -15.29 -51.82
C SER A 224 -1.36 -15.90 -52.31
N ARG A 225 -1.02 -15.66 -53.58
CA ARG A 225 0.26 -16.09 -54.18
C ARG A 225 1.49 -15.50 -53.47
N HIS A 226 1.32 -14.37 -52.78
CA HIS A 226 2.38 -13.67 -52.07
C HIS A 226 2.62 -14.19 -50.65
N TRP A 227 1.79 -15.12 -50.15
CA TRP A 227 1.82 -15.67 -48.79
C TRP A 227 2.02 -17.19 -48.78
N LYS A 228 2.69 -17.72 -49.81
CA LYS A 228 2.92 -19.16 -49.94
C LYS A 228 3.66 -19.70 -48.70
N ASP A 229 3.18 -20.85 -48.19
CA ASP A 229 3.69 -21.48 -46.97
C ASP A 229 3.68 -20.52 -45.75
N GLY A 230 2.69 -19.61 -45.73
CA GLY A 230 2.47 -18.64 -44.67
C GLY A 230 3.55 -17.58 -44.53
N THR A 231 4.32 -17.34 -45.59
CA THR A 231 5.44 -16.41 -45.56
C THR A 231 5.35 -15.40 -46.69
N HIS A 232 5.48 -14.11 -46.36
CA HIS A 232 5.53 -13.01 -47.30
C HIS A 232 6.98 -12.57 -47.53
N PHE A 233 7.48 -12.80 -48.75
CA PHE A 233 8.85 -12.46 -49.18
C PHE A 233 9.97 -12.91 -48.21
N LYS A 234 9.76 -14.02 -47.49
CA LYS A 234 10.69 -14.55 -46.46
C LYS A 234 11.00 -13.61 -45.29
N LYS A 235 10.27 -12.49 -45.15
CA LYS A 235 10.49 -11.49 -44.11
C LYS A 235 9.36 -11.41 -43.10
N HIS A 236 8.12 -11.68 -43.53
CA HIS A 236 6.95 -11.60 -42.66
C HIS A 236 6.23 -12.96 -42.66
N HIS A 237 5.70 -13.32 -41.50
CA HIS A 237 5.08 -14.62 -41.29
C HIS A 237 3.62 -14.45 -40.88
N ALA A 238 2.77 -15.31 -41.41
CA ALA A 238 1.42 -15.51 -40.92
C ALA A 238 1.47 -16.03 -39.46
N GLY A 239 0.38 -15.83 -38.74
CA GLY A 239 0.25 -16.15 -37.33
C GLY A 239 0.63 -15.02 -36.36
N TYR A 240 0.91 -13.82 -36.87
CA TYR A 240 1.36 -12.67 -36.09
C TYR A 240 0.52 -11.41 -36.36
N ASP A 241 0.62 -10.45 -35.44
CA ASP A 241 0.19 -9.07 -35.67
C ASP A 241 1.30 -8.33 -36.42
N LEU A 242 0.97 -7.83 -37.60
CA LEU A 242 1.90 -7.17 -38.52
C LEU A 242 1.63 -5.68 -38.63
N THR A 243 0.83 -5.10 -37.73
CA THR A 243 0.47 -3.67 -37.73
C THR A 243 1.71 -2.77 -37.84
N ASP A 244 2.69 -2.97 -36.97
CA ASP A 244 3.91 -2.13 -36.93
C ASP A 244 4.89 -2.46 -38.08
N LEU A 245 4.70 -3.57 -38.78
CA LEU A 245 5.61 -4.03 -39.83
C LEU A 245 5.20 -3.52 -41.22
N LEU A 246 3.96 -3.04 -41.39
CA LEU A 246 3.50 -2.49 -42.65
C LEU A 246 4.29 -1.23 -43.06
N GLU A 247 4.78 -0.44 -42.10
CA GLU A 247 5.63 0.73 -42.38
C GLU A 247 6.92 0.38 -43.16
N THR A 248 7.36 -0.88 -43.07
CA THR A 248 8.56 -1.38 -43.76
C THR A 248 8.26 -1.98 -45.14
N ALA A 249 7.00 -2.04 -45.54
CA ALA A 249 6.55 -2.65 -46.78
C ALA A 249 6.65 -1.68 -47.98
N PRO A 250 6.85 -2.18 -49.21
CA PRO A 250 6.86 -1.37 -50.42
C PRO A 250 5.45 -1.01 -50.93
N HIS A 251 4.42 -1.15 -50.11
CA HIS A 251 3.02 -0.88 -50.42
C HIS A 251 2.31 -0.32 -49.18
N GLY A 252 1.18 0.38 -49.37
CA GLY A 252 0.40 0.89 -48.25
C GLY A 252 -0.65 -0.11 -47.75
N GLU A 253 -1.49 0.37 -46.83
CA GLU A 253 -2.56 -0.41 -46.20
C GLU A 253 -3.69 -0.77 -47.16
N GLU A 254 -3.80 -0.09 -48.30
CA GLU A 254 -4.81 -0.39 -49.33
C GLU A 254 -4.73 -1.84 -49.80
N LYS A 255 -3.52 -2.44 -49.81
CA LYS A 255 -3.32 -3.85 -50.18
C LYS A 255 -3.79 -4.80 -49.09
N VAL A 256 -3.71 -4.41 -47.83
CA VAL A 256 -4.20 -5.20 -46.69
C VAL A 256 -5.73 -5.16 -46.64
N LEU A 257 -6.32 -3.98 -46.81
CA LEU A 257 -7.78 -3.79 -46.75
C LEU A 257 -8.55 -4.48 -47.89
N GLN A 258 -7.87 -4.87 -48.98
CA GLN A 258 -8.44 -5.65 -50.08
C GLN A 258 -8.51 -7.15 -49.78
N MET A 259 -7.87 -7.62 -48.71
CA MET A 259 -7.84 -9.04 -48.35
C MET A 259 -9.14 -9.46 -47.63
N PRO A 260 -9.56 -10.73 -47.74
CA PRO A 260 -10.72 -11.24 -47.00
C PRO A 260 -10.52 -11.08 -45.49
N GLN A 261 -11.45 -10.38 -44.83
CA GLN A 261 -11.45 -10.29 -43.37
C GLN A 261 -12.02 -11.59 -42.79
N ALA A 262 -11.26 -12.24 -41.91
CA ALA A 262 -11.60 -13.50 -41.25
C ALA A 262 -12.10 -13.33 -39.80
N GLY A 263 -11.88 -12.15 -39.22
CA GLY A 263 -12.35 -11.85 -37.86
C GLY A 263 -11.70 -10.60 -37.25
N GLU A 264 -11.78 -10.49 -35.93
CA GLU A 264 -11.15 -9.46 -35.11
C GLU A 264 -10.16 -10.07 -34.11
N LEU A 265 -9.06 -9.36 -33.87
CA LEU A 265 -8.03 -9.72 -32.91
C LEU A 265 -8.47 -9.28 -31.51
N ALA A 266 -8.69 -10.24 -30.62
CA ALA A 266 -9.15 -9.99 -29.25
C ALA A 266 -8.11 -9.30 -28.33
N SER A 267 -6.90 -8.98 -28.83
CA SER A 267 -5.75 -8.59 -28.02
C SER A 267 -5.72 -7.09 -27.65
N LEU A 268 -6.23 -6.18 -28.48
CA LEU A 268 -6.12 -4.74 -28.26
C LEU A 268 -7.00 -4.26 -27.08
N GLU A 269 -8.24 -4.72 -27.03
CA GLU A 269 -9.16 -4.44 -25.90
C GLU A 269 -8.63 -5.06 -24.60
N LYS A 270 -8.18 -6.32 -24.64
CA LYS A 270 -7.60 -7.01 -23.46
C LYS A 270 -6.31 -6.34 -22.96
N ARG A 271 -5.45 -5.82 -23.86
CA ARG A 271 -4.21 -5.12 -23.49
C ARG A 271 -4.49 -3.76 -22.85
N ALA A 272 -5.45 -3.01 -23.38
CA ALA A 272 -5.87 -1.72 -22.82
C ALA A 272 -6.56 -1.88 -21.45
N GLU A 273 -7.43 -2.87 -21.28
CA GLU A 273 -8.05 -3.17 -19.98
C GLU A 273 -7.04 -3.69 -18.95
N LYS A 274 -6.07 -4.53 -19.37
CA LYS A 274 -5.01 -5.04 -18.48
C LYS A 274 -4.14 -3.90 -17.98
N SER A 275 -3.74 -2.97 -18.86
CA SER A 275 -2.96 -1.78 -18.49
C SER A 275 -3.71 -0.88 -17.51
N SER A 276 -5.01 -0.66 -17.72
CA SER A 276 -5.81 0.20 -16.84
C SER A 276 -6.00 -0.41 -15.44
N ARG A 277 -6.25 -1.72 -15.36
CA ARG A 277 -6.34 -2.44 -14.09
C ARG A 277 -5.01 -2.43 -13.34
N GLU A 278 -3.92 -2.69 -14.04
CA GLU A 278 -2.58 -2.66 -13.46
C GLU A 278 -2.25 -1.29 -12.84
N LYS A 279 -2.54 -0.19 -13.54
CA LYS A 279 -2.38 1.18 -13.00
C LYS A 279 -3.13 1.40 -11.69
N ILE A 280 -4.36 0.89 -11.57
CA ILE A 280 -5.16 0.99 -10.33
C ILE A 280 -4.47 0.23 -9.18
N PHE A 281 -3.95 -0.97 -9.44
CA PHE A 281 -3.19 -1.73 -8.43
C PHE A 281 -1.92 -1.02 -7.99
N TYR A 282 -1.16 -0.45 -8.92
CA TYR A 282 0.03 0.36 -8.60
C TYR A 282 -0.34 1.59 -7.77
N PHE A 283 -1.40 2.31 -8.14
CA PHE A 283 -1.88 3.46 -7.38
C PHE A 283 -2.24 3.07 -5.94
N MET A 284 -3.05 2.03 -5.75
CA MET A 284 -3.43 1.57 -4.41
C MET A 284 -2.22 1.09 -3.60
N ALA A 285 -1.28 0.40 -4.23
CA ALA A 285 -0.03 -0.05 -3.62
C ALA A 285 0.79 1.11 -3.07
N TYR A 286 1.06 2.13 -3.90
CA TYR A 286 1.85 3.28 -3.49
C TYR A 286 1.11 4.16 -2.48
N MET A 287 -0.22 4.31 -2.62
CA MET A 287 -1.04 5.01 -1.63
C MET A 287 -0.92 4.34 -0.25
N ASN A 288 -1.09 3.01 -0.18
CA ASN A 288 -0.93 2.27 1.08
C ASN A 288 0.50 2.35 1.63
N LEU A 289 1.51 2.32 0.76
CA LEU A 289 2.91 2.49 1.16
C LEU A 289 3.15 3.89 1.76
N ILE A 290 2.65 4.95 1.12
CA ILE A 290 2.75 6.32 1.65
C ILE A 290 2.05 6.42 3.00
N PHE A 291 0.83 5.89 3.12
CA PHE A 291 0.07 5.96 4.36
C PHE A 291 0.73 5.23 5.51
N VAL A 292 1.38 4.09 5.25
CA VAL A 292 2.09 3.38 6.32
C VAL A 292 3.26 4.21 6.85
N PHE A 293 3.99 4.93 5.98
CA PHE A 293 5.04 5.86 6.40
C PHE A 293 4.50 7.12 7.08
N LEU A 294 3.34 7.64 6.66
CA LEU A 294 2.68 8.74 7.36
C LEU A 294 2.25 8.33 8.78
N ILE A 295 1.73 7.10 8.95
CA ILE A 295 1.38 6.55 10.26
C ILE A 295 2.63 6.44 11.16
N THR A 296 3.76 5.94 10.64
CA THR A 296 5.00 5.87 11.43
C THR A 296 5.55 7.27 11.76
N PHE A 297 5.43 8.22 10.83
CA PHE A 297 5.78 9.62 11.07
C PHE A 297 4.91 10.27 12.16
N ILE A 298 3.60 10.01 12.19
CA ILE A 298 2.70 10.47 13.27
C ILE A 298 3.14 9.89 14.62
N ILE A 299 3.54 8.62 14.66
CA ILE A 299 4.09 8.02 15.89
C ILE A 299 5.40 8.69 16.31
N ALA A 300 6.24 9.07 15.35
CA ALA A 300 7.47 9.82 15.63
C ALA A 300 7.15 11.23 16.18
N LEU A 301 6.18 11.93 15.60
CA LEU A 301 5.71 13.23 16.08
C LEU A 301 5.15 13.16 17.52
N TRP A 302 4.54 12.05 17.92
CA TRP A 302 4.13 11.87 19.32
C TRP A 302 5.28 11.75 20.30
N ARG A 303 6.37 11.11 19.89
CA ARG A 303 7.47 10.76 20.78
C ARG A 303 8.56 11.82 20.84
N TRP A 304 8.74 12.57 19.75
CA TRP A 304 9.85 13.50 19.57
C TRP A 304 9.43 14.88 19.05
N GLY A 305 8.14 15.12 18.80
CA GLY A 305 7.62 16.40 18.33
C GLY A 305 6.83 17.13 19.40
#